data_AF-A0A377ZTU5-F1
#
_entry.id   AF-A0A377ZTU5-F1
#
_cell.length_a   1.000
_cell.length_b   1.000
_cell.length_c   1.000
_cell.angle_alpha   90.00
_cell.angle_beta   90.00
_cell.angle_gamma   90.00
#
_symmetry.space_group_name_H-M   'P 1'
#
loop_
_entity.id
_entity.type
_entity.pdbx_description
1 polymer ?
#
loop_
_entity_poly.entity_id
_entity_poly.type
_entity_poly.pdbx_seq_one_letter_code
_entity_poly.pdbx_strand_id
1 'polypeptide(L)'
;MSTSALLLIALASVVLLLLLVIKAKAHPFVALLIVSLLVAFATGIPADKIITTIEKGMGGLLGHIASIIILGSMLGVLIEMSGGAESLAKTLTGVLGAKRTIAALTIVAFILGTPVFF
;
A
#
# COMPACT_ATOMS: atom_id res chain seq x y z
N MET A 1 0.80 -23.02 -20.95
CA MET A 1 2.07 -22.98 -20.19
C MET A 1 1.98 -23.98 -19.05
N SER A 2 3.11 -24.55 -18.60
CA SER A 2 3.10 -25.43 -17.42
C SER A 2 2.81 -24.62 -16.15
N THR A 3 2.21 -25.26 -15.14
CA THR A 3 1.95 -24.64 -13.83
C THR A 3 3.24 -24.11 -13.20
N SER A 4 4.34 -24.85 -13.35
CA SER A 4 5.66 -24.44 -12.88
C SER A 4 6.14 -23.13 -13.52
N ALA A 5 5.91 -22.94 -14.83
CA ALA A 5 6.28 -21.71 -15.53
C ALA A 5 5.45 -20.51 -15.02
N LEU A 6 4.15 -20.69 -14.80
CA LEU A 6 3.29 -19.62 -14.27
C LEU A 6 3.70 -19.20 -12.85
N LEU A 7 4.04 -20.16 -11.99
CA LEU A 7 4.54 -19.86 -10.65
C LEU A 7 5.87 -19.11 -10.67
N LEU A 8 6.79 -19.47 -11.57
CA LEU A 8 8.05 -18.76 -11.75
C LEU A 8 7.84 -17.33 -12.25
N ILE A 9 6.94 -17.13 -13.20
CA ILE A 9 6.57 -15.79 -13.70
C ILE A 9 5.96 -14.95 -12.58
N ALA A 10 5.07 -15.53 -11.77
CA ALA A 10 4.46 -14.84 -10.63
C ALA A 10 5.51 -14.45 -9.57
N LEU A 11 6.44 -15.35 -9.24
CA LEU A 11 7.52 -15.03 -8.31
C LEU A 11 8.42 -13.92 -8.86
N ALA A 12 8.82 -14.03 -10.13
CA ALA A 12 9.65 -13.04 -10.79
C ALA A 12 8.98 -11.67 -10.88
N SER A 13 7.67 -11.62 -11.12
CA SER A 13 6.93 -10.35 -11.20
C SER A 13 6.85 -9.65 -9.84
N VAL A 14 6.63 -10.39 -8.75
CA VAL A 14 6.66 -9.83 -7.39
C VAL A 14 8.05 -9.28 -7.07
N VAL A 15 9.11 -10.04 -7.35
CA VAL A 15 10.49 -9.57 -7.14
C VAL A 15 10.78 -8.31 -7.96
N LEU A 16 10.38 -8.29 -9.23
CA LEU A 16 10.57 -7.13 -10.11
C LEU A 16 9.80 -5.91 -9.60
N LEU A 17 8.56 -6.07 -9.15
CA LEU A 17 7.75 -5.01 -8.56
C LEU A 17 8.44 -4.44 -7.32
N LEU A 18 8.88 -5.30 -6.40
CA LEU A 18 9.57 -4.86 -5.19
C LEU A 18 10.88 -4.14 -5.52
N LEU A 19 11.64 -4.61 -6.52
CA LEU A 19 12.85 -3.92 -6.96
C LEU A 19 12.57 -2.53 -7.55
N LEU A 20 11.50 -2.40 -8.35
CA LEU A 20 11.08 -1.11 -8.90
C LEU A 20 10.69 -0.13 -7.79
N VAL A 21 9.91 -0.58 -6.80
CA VAL A 21 9.41 0.30 -5.72
C VAL A 21 10.52 0.63 -4.72
N ILE A 22 11.28 -0.37 -4.25
CA ILE A 22 12.25 -0.19 -3.16
C ILE A 22 13.57 0.38 -3.68
N LYS A 23 14.13 -0.22 -4.73
CA LYS A 23 15.47 0.12 -5.23
C LYS A 23 15.43 1.25 -6.25
N ALA A 24 14.53 1.16 -7.24
CA ALA A 24 14.38 2.20 -8.25
C ALA A 24 13.51 3.38 -7.80
N LYS A 25 12.88 3.29 -6.62
CA LYS A 25 11.99 4.32 -6.05
C LYS A 25 10.88 4.76 -7.02
N ALA A 26 10.42 3.84 -7.87
CA ALA A 26 9.32 4.10 -8.78
C ALA A 26 8.01 4.22 -7.99
N HIS A 27 7.11 5.11 -8.44
CA HIS A 27 5.79 5.22 -7.85
C HIS A 27 5.05 3.86 -7.95
N PRO A 28 4.44 3.35 -6.86
CA PRO A 28 3.87 2.00 -6.82
C PRO A 28 2.90 1.71 -7.97
N PHE A 29 2.04 2.68 -8.30
CA PHE A 29 1.10 2.56 -9.41
C PHE A 29 1.80 2.36 -10.76
N VAL A 30 2.87 3.12 -11.05
CA VAL A 30 3.62 3.03 -12.30
C VAL A 30 4.39 1.71 -12.37
N ALA A 31 5.01 1.31 -11.26
CA ALA A 31 5.68 0.02 -11.17
C ALA A 31 4.71 -1.15 -11.42
N LEU A 32 3.51 -1.09 -10.84
CA LEU A 32 2.48 -2.09 -11.03
C LEU A 32 2.03 -2.17 -12.49
N LEU A 33 1.78 -1.03 -13.17
CA LEU A 33 1.44 -1.02 -14.60
C LEU A 33 2.53 -1.67 -15.47
N ILE A 34 3.79 -1.32 -15.25
CA ILE A 34 4.92 -1.87 -16.01
C ILE A 34 5.02 -3.39 -15.79
N VAL A 35 4.96 -3.83 -14.53
CA VAL A 35 5.06 -5.26 -14.20
C VAL A 35 3.86 -6.04 -14.75
N SER A 36 2.64 -5.53 -14.60
CA SER A 36 1.43 -6.15 -15.15
C SER A 36 1.49 -6.28 -16.66
N LEU A 37 2.02 -5.28 -17.37
CA LEU A 37 2.23 -5.33 -18.81
C LEU A 37 3.24 -6.42 -19.20
N LEU A 38 4.38 -6.47 -18.51
CA LEU A 38 5.41 -7.48 -18.73
C LEU A 38 4.87 -8.90 -18.48
N VAL A 39 4.09 -9.09 -17.41
CA VAL A 39 3.45 -10.39 -17.12
C VAL A 39 2.43 -10.75 -18.19
N ALA A 40 1.61 -9.81 -18.67
CA ALA A 40 0.62 -10.06 -19.70
C ALA A 40 1.27 -10.55 -21.00
N PHE A 41 2.39 -9.94 -21.40
CA PHE A 41 3.18 -10.42 -22.53
C PHE A 41 3.85 -11.78 -22.25
N ALA A 42 4.46 -11.96 -21.07
CA ALA A 42 5.14 -13.21 -20.71
C ALA A 42 4.20 -14.42 -20.61
N THR A 43 2.92 -14.18 -20.29
CA THR A 43 1.88 -15.21 -20.21
C THR A 43 1.15 -15.45 -21.53
N GLY A 44 1.44 -14.65 -22.56
CA GLY A 44 0.88 -14.80 -23.90
C GLY A 44 -0.57 -14.33 -24.02
N ILE A 45 -1.00 -13.36 -23.22
CA ILE A 45 -2.34 -12.77 -23.34
C ILE A 45 -2.45 -12.07 -24.71
N PRO A 46 -3.52 -12.32 -25.49
CA PRO A 46 -3.76 -11.62 -26.75
C PRO A 46 -3.72 -10.09 -26.57
N ALA A 47 -3.06 -9.39 -27.49
CA ALA A 47 -2.79 -7.94 -27.36
C ALA A 47 -4.06 -7.10 -27.19
N ASP A 48 -5.15 -7.51 -27.84
CA ASP A 48 -6.48 -6.91 -27.73
C ASP A 48 -7.10 -7.03 -26.33
N LYS A 49 -6.62 -7.98 -25.51
CA LYS A 49 -7.12 -8.25 -24.14
C LYS A 49 -6.18 -7.80 -23.04
N ILE A 50 -4.97 -7.32 -23.36
CA ILE A 50 -3.99 -6.94 -22.34
C ILE A 50 -4.53 -5.81 -21.47
N ILE A 51 -4.99 -4.71 -22.10
CA ILE A 51 -5.47 -3.53 -21.38
C ILE A 51 -6.66 -3.88 -20.49
N THR A 52 -7.66 -4.57 -21.04
CA THR A 52 -8.87 -4.98 -20.28
C THR A 52 -8.54 -5.94 -19.13
N THR A 53 -7.55 -6.82 -19.29
CA THR A 53 -7.11 -7.72 -18.23
C THR A 53 -6.40 -6.97 -17.11
N ILE A 54 -5.52 -6.02 -17.45
CA ILE A 54 -4.83 -5.17 -16.47
C ILE A 54 -5.84 -4.30 -15.73
N GLU A 55 -6.76 -3.64 -16.44
CA GLU A 55 -7.82 -2.82 -15.85
C GLU A 55 -8.71 -3.64 -14.91
N LYS A 56 -9.08 -4.85 -15.29
CA LYS A 56 -9.91 -5.72 -14.44
C LYS A 56 -9.16 -6.17 -13.18
N GLY A 57 -7.90 -6.58 -13.32
CA GLY A 57 -7.08 -7.02 -12.19
C GLY A 57 -6.77 -5.87 -11.22
N MET A 58 -6.23 -4.78 -11.75
CA MET A 58 -5.87 -3.60 -10.97
C MET A 58 -7.10 -2.87 -10.44
N GLY A 59 -8.14 -2.71 -11.26
CA GLY A 59 -9.40 -2.05 -10.87
C GLY A 59 -10.17 -2.84 -9.82
N GLY A 60 -10.11 -4.18 -9.83
CA GLY A 60 -10.68 -5.00 -8.75
C GLY A 60 -9.95 -4.78 -7.41
N LEU A 61 -8.61 -4.73 -7.43
CA LEU A 61 -7.80 -4.43 -6.24
C LEU A 61 -8.07 -3.01 -5.74
N LEU A 62 -7.90 -2.01 -6.61
CA LEU A 62 -8.12 -0.61 -6.28
C LEU A 62 -9.56 -0.37 -5.83
N GLY A 63 -10.56 -0.94 -6.49
CA GLY A 63 -11.96 -0.79 -6.08
C GLY A 63 -12.23 -1.32 -4.68
N HIS A 64 -11.59 -2.43 -4.29
CA HIS A 64 -11.77 -3.01 -2.95
C HIS A 64 -11.14 -2.16 -1.85
N ILE A 65 -9.93 -1.62 -2.10
CA ILE A 65 -9.17 -0.88 -1.09
C ILE A 65 -9.37 0.63 -1.14
N ALA A 66 -9.80 1.19 -2.28
CA ALA A 66 -9.85 2.65 -2.49
C ALA A 66 -10.77 3.34 -1.50
N SER A 67 -11.96 2.79 -1.22
CA SER A 67 -12.87 3.40 -0.24
C SER A 67 -12.26 3.45 1.16
N ILE A 68 -11.56 2.38 1.56
CA ILE A 68 -10.90 2.32 2.87
C ILE A 68 -9.73 3.30 2.94
N ILE A 69 -8.93 3.39 1.88
CA ILE A 69 -7.79 4.33 1.75
C ILE A 69 -8.28 5.79 1.76
N ILE A 70 -9.30 6.12 0.97
CA ILE A 70 -9.83 7.48 0.89
C ILE A 70 -10.42 7.91 2.23
N LEU A 71 -11.24 7.07 2.85
CA LEU A 71 -11.83 7.39 4.16
C LEU A 71 -10.77 7.42 5.26
N GLY A 72 -9.81 6.49 5.23
CA GLY A 72 -8.68 6.42 6.15
C GLY A 72 -7.84 7.69 6.10
N SER A 73 -7.35 8.07 4.91
CA SER A 73 -6.58 9.29 4.69
C SER A 73 -7.35 10.55 5.07
N MET A 74 -8.65 10.65 4.74
CA MET A 74 -9.49 11.77 5.20
C MET A 74 -9.57 11.83 6.73
N LEU A 75 -9.79 10.71 7.41
CA LEU A 75 -9.80 10.66 8.88
C LEU A 75 -8.43 11.01 9.46
N GLY A 76 -7.34 10.51 8.88
CA GLY A 76 -5.98 10.82 9.29
C GLY A 76 -5.70 12.32 9.25
N VAL A 77 -6.02 12.96 8.13
CA VAL A 77 -5.87 14.41 7.94
C VAL A 77 -6.76 15.20 8.92
N LEU A 78 -8.00 14.77 9.15
CA LEU A 78 -8.88 15.42 10.14
C LEU A 78 -8.33 15.32 11.57
N ILE A 79 -7.76 14.18 11.95
CA ILE A 79 -7.12 14.00 13.26
C ILE A 79 -5.87 14.88 13.41
N GLU A 80 -5.08 15.01 12.34
CA GLU A 80 -3.90 15.87 12.31
C GLU A 80 -4.28 17.36 12.43
N MET A 81 -5.21 17.84 11.59
CA MET A 81 -5.64 19.24 11.58
C MET A 81 -6.39 19.66 12.85
N SER A 82 -7.13 18.73 13.48
CA SER A 82 -7.85 19.02 14.74
C SER A 82 -6.95 19.05 15.98
N GLY A 83 -5.66 18.70 15.85
CA GLY A 83 -4.77 18.50 17.00
C GLY A 83 -5.10 17.22 17.81
N GLY A 84 -5.95 16.35 17.27
CA GLY A 84 -6.32 15.08 17.90
C GLY A 84 -5.10 14.16 18.11
N ALA A 85 -4.15 14.17 17.17
CA ALA A 85 -2.90 13.44 17.30
C ALA A 85 -2.09 13.86 18.55
N GLU A 86 -2.01 15.17 18.79
CA GLU A 86 -1.27 15.72 19.92
C GLU A 86 -2.01 15.53 21.26
N SER A 87 -3.35 15.58 21.23
CA SER A 87 -4.20 15.24 22.37
C SER A 87 -4.02 13.77 22.80
N LEU A 88 -3.99 12.84 21.85
CA LEU A 88 -3.72 11.43 22.10
C LEU A 88 -2.31 11.21 22.67
N ALA A 89 -1.29 11.88 22.11
CA ALA A 89 0.08 11.82 22.60
C ALA A 89 0.21 12.28 24.06
N LYS A 90 -0.41 13.41 24.42
CA LYS A 90 -0.41 13.92 25.80
C LYS A 90 -1.15 12.97 26.75
N THR A 91 -2.33 12.49 26.35
CA THR A 91 -3.15 11.59 27.18
C THR A 91 -2.42 10.28 27.46
N LEU A 92 -1.89 9.62 26.43
CA LEU A 92 -1.14 8.36 26.59
C LEU A 92 0.15 8.55 27.40
N THR A 93 0.87 9.66 27.20
CA THR A 93 2.05 9.97 28.01
C THR A 93 1.69 10.19 29.48
N GLY A 94 0.55 10.84 29.76
CA GLY A 94 0.04 11.03 31.12
C GLY A 94 -0.35 9.72 31.80
N VAL A 95 -0.98 8.79 31.07
CA VAL A 95 -1.42 7.48 31.60
C VAL A 95 -0.24 6.52 31.82
N LEU A 96 0.70 6.43 30.86
CA LEU A 96 1.86 5.55 30.97
C LEU A 96 2.98 6.11 31.86
N GLY A 97 2.92 7.41 32.17
CA GLY A 97 3.88 8.14 32.99
C GLY A 97 5.11 8.62 32.22
N ALA A 98 5.73 9.69 32.72
CA ALA A 98 6.84 10.40 32.07
C ALA A 98 8.08 9.54 31.77
N LYS A 99 8.25 8.40 32.44
CA LYS A 99 9.36 7.46 32.16
C LYS A 99 9.13 6.62 30.90
N ARG A 100 7.90 6.57 30.36
CA ARG A 100 7.52 5.73 29.21
C ARG A 100 7.02 6.54 28.01
N THR A 101 7.42 7.81 27.91
CA THR A 101 7.01 8.70 26.82
C THR A 101 7.33 8.13 25.44
N ILE A 102 8.50 7.51 25.25
CA ILE A 102 8.86 6.87 23.96
C ILE A 102 7.83 5.80 23.59
N ALA A 103 7.49 4.91 24.52
CA ALA A 103 6.51 3.85 24.27
C ALA A 103 5.11 4.42 24.00
N ALA A 104 4.70 5.45 24.74
CA ALA A 104 3.43 6.13 24.51
C ALA A 104 3.36 6.74 23.09
N LEU A 105 4.41 7.44 22.67
CA LEU A 105 4.50 8.03 21.34
C LEU A 105 4.54 6.96 20.23
N THR A 106 5.23 5.83 20.44
CA THR A 106 5.23 4.72 19.48
C THR A 106 3.84 4.12 19.30
N ILE A 107 3.08 3.93 20.39
CA ILE A 107 1.70 3.43 20.32
C ILE A 107 0.81 4.41 19.58
N VAL A 108 0.92 5.71 19.88
CA VAL A 108 0.16 6.76 19.18
C VAL A 108 0.51 6.79 17.70
N ALA A 109 1.81 6.76 17.36
CA ALA A 109 2.26 6.72 15.98
C ALA A 109 1.82 5.46 15.23
N PHE A 110 1.72 4.32 15.90
CA PHE A 110 1.20 3.08 15.31
C PHE A 110 -0.30 3.18 15.02
N ILE A 111 -1.08 3.66 16.00
CA ILE A 111 -2.54 3.81 15.86
C ILE A 111 -2.86 4.84 14.77
N LEU A 112 -2.20 6.00 14.79
CA LEU A 112 -2.44 7.09 13.85
C LEU A 112 -1.76 6.89 12.48
N GLY A 113 -0.66 6.15 12.43
CA GLY A 113 0.02 5.87 11.17
C GLY A 113 -0.81 5.03 10.21
N THR A 114 -1.72 4.20 10.74
CA THR A 114 -2.59 3.36 9.91
C THR A 114 -3.55 4.20 9.05
N PRO A 115 -4.34 5.15 9.58
CA PRO A 115 -5.17 6.02 8.74
C PRO A 115 -4.41 7.16 8.05
N VAL A 116 -3.25 7.61 8.57
CA VAL A 116 -2.51 8.75 7.97
C VAL A 116 -1.63 8.33 6.79
N PHE A 117 -1.10 7.10 6.77
CA PHE A 117 -0.18 6.62 5.72
C PHE A 117 -0.76 5.53 4.80
N PHE A 118 -1.97 5.03 5.07
CA PHE A 118 -2.71 4.17 4.14
C PHE A 118 -3.82 4.96 3.47
#